data_AF-A0A0B1SRQ3-F1
#
_entry.id   AF-A0A0B1SRQ3-F1
#
_cell.length_a   1.000
_cell.length_b   1.000
_cell.length_c   1.000
_cell.angle_alpha   90.00
_cell.angle_beta   90.00
_cell.angle_gamma   90.00
#
_symmetry.space_group_name_H-M   'P 1'
#
loop_
_entity.id
_entity.type
_entity.pdbx_description
1 polymer ?
#
loop_
_entity_poly.entity_id
_entity_poly.type
_entity_poly.pdbx_seq_one_letter_code
_entity_poly.pdbx_strand_id
1 'polypeptide(L)'
;MTIATRTNAKKPVVDSLIAEQFLAADLDEVQKLQEESKKYKYKTVVVYRNVALFAALHIGSLIGLYQVVFEAKWQTIAWMIFLHIFGGLGITAGAHRLWSHRSYKAALPVRILLMIMNSSALQVIKQ
;
A
#
# COMPACT_ATOMS: atom_id res chain seq x y z
N MET A 1 6.15 -10.28 3.45
CA MET A 1 7.40 -10.07 4.20
C MET A 1 7.11 -10.24 5.68
N THR A 2 7.38 -11.41 6.24
CA THR A 2 7.40 -11.64 7.69
C THR A 2 8.86 -11.72 8.10
N ILE A 3 9.46 -10.56 8.40
CA ILE A 3 10.74 -10.56 9.10
C ILE A 3 10.43 -11.08 10.49
N ALA A 4 10.97 -12.25 10.83
CA ALA A 4 10.91 -12.77 12.20
C ALA A 4 11.81 -11.88 13.05
N THR A 5 11.27 -10.76 13.54
CA THR A 5 11.93 -9.97 14.57
C THR A 5 12.07 -10.88 15.79
N ARG A 6 13.30 -11.31 16.11
CA ARG A 6 13.60 -11.94 17.39
C ARG A 6 13.37 -10.90 18.47
N THR A 7 12.13 -10.78 18.95
CA THR A 7 11.85 -10.04 20.17
C THR A 7 12.46 -10.84 21.30
N ASN A 8 13.66 -10.45 21.71
CA ASN A 8 14.24 -10.87 22.97
C ASN A 8 13.18 -10.60 24.05
N ALA A 9 12.72 -11.65 24.72
CA ALA A 9 11.57 -11.66 25.63
C ALA A 9 11.88 -10.98 26.97
N LYS A 10 12.69 -9.92 26.97
CA LYS A 10 12.95 -9.10 28.15
C LYS A 10 12.08 -7.85 28.07
N LYS A 11 11.24 -7.64 29.09
CA LYS A 11 10.41 -6.44 29.25
C LYS A 11 11.30 -5.20 29.06
N PRO A 12 10.99 -4.26 28.14
CA PRO A 12 11.78 -3.04 28.00
C PRO A 12 11.69 -2.26 29.32
N VAL A 13 12.84 -2.01 29.94
CA VAL A 13 12.94 -1.17 31.13
C VAL A 13 13.20 0.24 30.64
N VAL A 14 12.27 1.15 30.92
CA VAL A 14 12.34 2.55 30.48
C VAL A 14 12.60 3.42 31.71
N ASP A 15 13.41 4.46 31.52
CA ASP A 15 13.78 5.39 32.58
C ASP A 15 12.54 6.11 33.14
N SER A 16 12.51 6.40 34.44
CA SER A 16 11.30 6.92 35.11
C SER A 16 10.84 8.25 34.54
N LEU A 17 11.80 9.09 34.12
CA LEU A 17 11.54 10.39 33.47
C LEU A 17 10.81 10.24 32.12
N ILE A 18 11.07 9.16 31.39
CA ILE A 18 10.41 8.87 30.11
C ILE A 18 9.04 8.24 30.38
N ALA A 19 8.89 7.43 31.43
CA ALA A 19 7.62 6.82 31.82
C ALA A 19 6.59 7.85 32.31
N GLU A 20 7.04 8.95 32.94
CA GLU A 20 6.17 10.05 33.40
C GLU A 20 5.76 11.03 32.28
N GLN A 21 6.33 10.89 31.07
CA GLN A 21 5.99 11.76 29.95
C GLN A 21 4.54 11.52 29.50
N PHE A 22 3.76 12.59 29.33
CA PHE A 22 2.33 12.52 28.97
C PHE A 22 2.02 11.72 27.68
N LEU A 23 2.97 11.62 26.75
CA LEU A 23 2.86 10.88 25.49
C LEU A 23 3.56 9.51 25.51
N ALA A 24 4.09 9.08 26.65
CA ALA A 24 4.71 7.77 26.77
C ALA A 24 3.65 6.68 26.60
N ALA A 25 3.92 5.71 25.73
CA ALA A 25 3.09 4.53 25.61
C ALA A 25 3.23 3.69 26.89
N ASP A 26 2.11 3.33 27.51
CA ASP A 26 2.10 2.39 28.62
C ASP A 26 2.58 1.02 28.11
N LEU A 27 3.76 0.60 28.58
CA LEU A 27 4.42 -0.63 28.14
C LEU A 27 3.61 -1.87 28.50
N ASP A 28 2.84 -1.82 29.58
CA ASP A 28 1.98 -2.92 30.02
C ASP A 28 0.73 -3.00 29.13
N GLU A 29 0.17 -1.85 28.74
CA GLU A 29 -0.90 -1.78 27.75
C GLU A 29 -0.43 -2.30 26.37
N VAL A 30 0.74 -1.87 25.90
CA VAL A 30 1.32 -2.33 24.63
C VAL A 30 1.56 -3.84 24.63
N GLN A 31 2.07 -4.40 25.74
CA GLN A 31 2.27 -5.85 25.86
C GLN A 31 0.95 -6.60 25.85
N LYS A 32 -0.06 -6.11 26.58
CA LYS A 32 -1.40 -6.70 26.58
C LYS A 32 -2.02 -6.68 25.18
N LEU A 33 -1.91 -5.57 24.45
CA LEU A 33 -2.38 -5.44 23.07
C LEU A 33 -1.62 -6.39 22.12
N GLN A 34 -0.31 -6.56 22.30
CA GLN A 34 0.48 -7.52 21.54
C GLN A 34 0.05 -8.96 21.81
N GLU A 35 -0.17 -9.32 23.07
CA GLU A 35 -0.66 -10.65 23.45
C GLU A 35 -2.06 -10.91 22.92
N GLU A 36 -2.94 -9.92 22.97
CA GLU A 36 -4.28 -9.98 22.40
C GLU A 36 -4.25 -10.13 20.87
N SER A 37 -3.37 -9.38 20.19
CA SER A 37 -3.20 -9.49 18.73
C SER A 37 -2.77 -10.90 18.29
N LYS A 38 -1.96 -11.60 19.11
CA LYS A 38 -1.51 -12.98 18.84
C LYS A 38 -2.63 -14.01 18.98
N LYS A 39 -3.69 -13.72 19.73
CA LYS A 39 -4.83 -14.64 19.94
C LYS A 39 -5.68 -14.78 18.69
N TYR A 40 -5.76 -13.75 17.86
CA TYR A 40 -6.53 -13.78 16.61
C TYR A 40 -5.75 -14.49 15.50
N LYS A 41 -6.00 -15.79 15.31
CA LYS A 41 -5.54 -16.50 14.10
C LYS A 41 -6.42 -16.12 12.92
N TYR A 42 -5.93 -15.22 12.07
CA TYR A 42 -6.60 -14.87 10.83
C TYR A 42 -6.68 -16.10 9.91
N LYS A 43 -7.89 -16.60 9.62
CA LYS A 43 -8.08 -17.68 8.66
C LYS A 43 -7.98 -17.13 7.25
N THR A 44 -6.83 -17.29 6.62
CA THR A 44 -6.63 -16.89 5.22
C THR A 44 -7.42 -17.82 4.31
N VAL A 45 -8.46 -17.31 3.67
CA VAL A 45 -9.17 -18.01 2.59
C VAL A 45 -8.54 -17.59 1.28
N VAL A 46 -8.00 -18.54 0.52
CA VAL A 46 -7.39 -18.27 -0.78
C VAL A 46 -8.50 -18.11 -1.82
N VAL A 47 -8.53 -16.93 -2.45
CA VAL A 47 -9.44 -16.64 -3.57
C VAL A 47 -8.72 -16.93 -4.88
N TYR A 48 -8.84 -18.16 -5.39
CA TYR A 48 -8.10 -18.63 -6.58
C TYR A 48 -8.35 -17.80 -7.84
N ARG A 49 -9.53 -17.19 -7.99
CA ARG A 49 -9.81 -16.25 -9.09
C ARG A 49 -8.80 -15.10 -9.11
N ASN A 50 -8.51 -14.51 -7.95
CA ASN A 50 -7.56 -13.40 -7.85
C ASN A 50 -6.13 -13.90 -8.10
N VAL A 51 -5.79 -15.10 -7.63
CA VAL A 51 -4.50 -15.74 -7.91
C VAL A 51 -4.27 -15.89 -9.41
N ALA A 52 -5.26 -16.40 -10.15
CA ALA A 52 -5.19 -16.55 -11.60
C ALA A 52 -5.03 -15.20 -12.32
N LEU A 53 -5.79 -14.17 -11.91
CA LEU A 53 -5.68 -12.83 -12.48
C LEU A 53 -4.30 -12.22 -12.25
N PHE A 54 -3.74 -12.34 -11.04
CA PHE A 54 -2.39 -11.87 -10.77
C PHE A 54 -1.33 -12.67 -11.55
N ALA A 55 -1.47 -13.99 -11.66
CA ALA A 55 -0.54 -14.79 -12.46
C ALA A 55 -0.55 -14.36 -13.95
N ALA A 56 -1.74 -14.19 -14.53
CA ALA A 56 -1.88 -13.70 -15.91
C ALA A 56 -1.27 -12.30 -16.10
N LEU A 57 -1.46 -11.40 -15.15
CA LEU A 57 -0.86 -10.05 -15.16
C LEU A 57 0.68 -10.12 -15.19
N HIS A 58 1.29 -10.97 -14.36
CA HIS A 58 2.76 -11.08 -14.31
C HIS A 58 3.31 -11.73 -15.58
N ILE A 59 2.64 -12.73 -16.16
CA ILE A 59 3.02 -13.32 -17.45
C ILE A 59 2.95 -12.25 -18.56
N GLY A 60 1.87 -11.48 -18.61
CA GLY A 60 1.72 -10.36 -19.54
C GLY A 60 2.83 -9.31 -19.38
N SER A 61 3.26 -9.02 -18.14
CA SER A 61 4.38 -8.11 -17.88
C SER A 61 5.71 -8.63 -18.43
N LEU A 62 5.96 -9.94 -18.38
CA LEU A 62 7.19 -10.52 -18.94
C LEU A 62 7.20 -10.43 -20.48
N ILE A 63 6.05 -10.67 -21.11
CA ILE A 63 5.89 -10.51 -22.56
C ILE A 63 6.06 -9.03 -22.95
N GLY A 64 5.45 -8.11 -22.19
CA GLY A 64 5.60 -6.68 -22.41
C GLY A 64 7.05 -6.20 -22.28
N LEU A 65 7.80 -6.75 -21.30
CA LEU A 65 9.22 -6.43 -21.14
C LEU A 65 10.04 -6.84 -22.36
N TYR A 66 9.78 -8.04 -22.91
CA TYR A 66 10.40 -8.47 -24.16
C TYR A 66 10.07 -7.50 -25.31
N GLN A 67 8.81 -7.13 -25.49
CA GLN A 67 8.39 -6.20 -26.55
C GLN A 67 9.04 -4.82 -26.42
N VAL A 68 9.18 -4.30 -25.20
CA VAL A 68 9.81 -2.99 -24.94
C VAL A 68 11.29 -2.98 -25.39
N VAL A 69 12.00 -4.10 -25.24
CA VAL A 69 13.42 -4.19 -25.56
C VAL A 69 13.66 -4.39 -27.06
N PHE A 70 12.85 -5.22 -27.72
CA PHE A 70 13.18 -5.69 -29.08
C PHE A 70 12.31 -5.10 -30.20
N GLU A 71 11.09 -4.62 -29.90
CA GLU A 71 10.10 -4.30 -30.95
C GLU A 71 9.42 -2.92 -30.80
N ALA A 72 9.36 -2.37 -29.58
CA ALA A 72 8.53 -1.20 -29.30
C ALA A 72 9.05 0.09 -29.95
N LYS A 73 8.13 0.85 -30.55
CA LYS A 73 8.40 2.21 -31.03
C LYS A 73 8.60 3.15 -29.84
N TRP A 74 9.44 4.17 -30.01
CA TRP A 74 9.69 5.19 -28.99
C TRP A 74 8.39 5.86 -28.48
N GLN A 75 7.39 6.03 -29.35
CA GLN A 75 6.07 6.57 -29.00
C GLN A 75 5.33 5.70 -27.98
N THR A 76 5.41 4.37 -28.14
CA THR A 76 4.79 3.41 -27.21
C THR A 76 5.49 3.44 -25.85
N ILE A 77 6.81 3.57 -25.84
CA ILE A 77 7.60 3.68 -24.60
C ILE A 77 7.25 4.98 -23.87
N ALA A 78 7.21 6.11 -24.58
CA ALA A 78 6.82 7.40 -24.00
C ALA A 78 5.38 7.36 -23.45
N TRP A 79 4.45 6.76 -24.19
CA TRP A 79 3.07 6.57 -23.75
C TRP A 79 2.97 5.69 -22.50
N MET A 80 3.73 4.61 -22.42
CA MET A 80 3.81 3.74 -21.24
C MET A 80 4.29 4.51 -20.01
N ILE A 81 5.37 5.30 -20.13
CA ILE A 81 5.89 6.12 -19.04
C ILE A 81 4.85 7.15 -18.59
N PHE A 82 4.19 7.81 -19.55
CA PHE A 82 3.13 8.77 -19.25
C PHE A 82 1.99 8.12 -18.45
N LEU A 83 1.47 6.97 -18.91
CA LEU A 83 0.41 6.24 -18.21
C LEU A 83 0.85 5.79 -16.81
N HIS A 84 2.10 5.38 -16.64
CA HIS A 84 2.65 4.99 -15.34
C HIS A 84 2.62 6.15 -14.34
N ILE A 85 3.09 7.33 -14.75
CA ILE A 85 3.07 8.54 -13.92
C ILE A 85 1.62 8.99 -13.67
N PHE A 86 0.78 8.96 -14.70
CA PHE A 86 -0.62 9.36 -14.62
C PHE A 86 -1.40 8.51 -13.60
N GLY A 87 -1.25 7.17 -13.65
CA GLY A 87 -1.84 6.28 -12.66
C GLY A 87 -1.25 6.46 -11.25
N GLY A 88 0.07 6.61 -11.15
CA GLY A 88 0.77 6.83 -9.87
C GLY A 88 0.33 8.11 -9.15
N LEU A 89 0.08 9.20 -9.89
CA LEU A 89 -0.49 10.44 -9.37
C LEU A 89 -1.93 10.24 -8.88
N GLY A 90 -2.73 9.44 -9.59
CA GLY A 90 -4.09 9.07 -9.16
C GLY A 90 -4.10 8.38 -7.79
N ILE A 91 -3.16 7.46 -7.55
CA ILE A 91 -3.03 6.77 -6.27
C ILE A 91 -2.50 7.73 -5.19
N THR A 92 -1.39 8.42 -5.44
CA THR A 92 -0.70 9.19 -4.40
C THR A 92 -1.45 10.47 -4.03
N ALA A 93 -1.86 11.27 -5.02
CA ALA A 93 -2.62 12.49 -4.77
C ALA A 93 -4.09 12.17 -4.48
N GLY A 94 -4.71 11.27 -5.25
CA GLY A 94 -6.10 10.88 -5.06
C GLY A 94 -6.29 9.92 -3.89
N ALA A 95 -6.04 8.63 -4.13
CA ALA A 95 -6.36 7.55 -3.18
C ALA A 95 -5.82 7.80 -1.77
N HIS A 96 -4.55 8.14 -1.69
CA HIS A 96 -3.83 8.29 -0.45
C HIS A 96 -4.09 9.66 0.20
N ARG A 97 -3.72 10.78 -0.44
CA ARG A 97 -3.78 12.11 0.20
C ARG A 97 -5.20 12.68 0.28
N LEU A 98 -5.98 12.61 -0.80
CA LEU A 98 -7.30 13.22 -0.84
C LEU A 98 -8.35 12.36 -0.13
N TRP A 99 -8.45 11.07 -0.46
CA TRP A 99 -9.53 10.22 0.06
C TRP A 99 -9.19 9.53 1.38
N SER A 100 -7.97 9.01 1.57
CA SER A 100 -7.60 8.29 2.79
C SER A 100 -7.20 9.23 3.93
N HIS A 101 -6.31 10.19 3.68
CA HIS A 101 -5.78 11.09 4.71
C HIS A 101 -6.48 12.47 4.77
N ARG A 102 -7.34 12.80 3.80
CA ARG A 102 -8.04 14.09 3.70
C ARG A 102 -7.12 15.30 3.90
N SER A 103 -5.87 15.21 3.44
CA SER A 103 -4.83 16.23 3.70
C SER A 103 -5.09 17.57 3.02
N TYR A 104 -5.94 17.60 2.00
CA TYR A 104 -6.35 18.82 1.31
C TYR A 104 -7.79 18.72 0.76
N LYS A 105 -8.42 19.87 0.50
CA LYS A 105 -9.74 19.95 -0.13
C LYS A 105 -9.59 20.31 -1.61
N ALA A 106 -9.88 19.37 -2.50
CA ALA A 106 -9.93 19.61 -3.94
C ALA A 106 -11.32 20.07 -4.41
N ALA A 107 -11.36 20.95 -5.41
CA ALA A 107 -12.58 21.30 -6.14
C ALA A 107 -13.07 20.13 -7.01
N LEU A 108 -14.36 20.12 -7.36
CA LEU A 108 -14.98 19.04 -8.16
C LEU A 108 -14.22 18.64 -9.45
N PRO A 109 -13.73 19.56 -10.31
CA PRO A 109 -13.03 19.14 -11.53
C PRO A 109 -11.75 18.36 -11.23
N VAL A 110 -10.99 18.78 -10.22
CA VAL A 110 -9.77 18.10 -9.79
C VAL A 110 -10.10 16.74 -9.16
N ARG A 111 -11.20 16.63 -8.43
CA ARG A 111 -11.65 15.33 -7.89
C ARG A 111 -11.97 14.35 -9.01
N ILE A 112 -12.71 14.77 -10.04
CA ILE A 112 -13.05 13.92 -11.19
C ILE A 112 -11.79 13.48 -11.93
N LEU A 113 -10.86 14.41 -12.19
CA LEU A 113 -9.59 14.08 -12.81
C LEU A 113 -8.82 13.01 -12.02
N LEU A 114 -8.70 13.19 -10.70
CA LEU A 114 -8.03 12.22 -9.83
C LEU A 114 -8.75 10.87 -9.79
N MET A 115 -10.08 10.83 -9.94
CA MET A 115 -10.83 9.57 -10.04
C MET A 115 -10.51 8.82 -11.33
N ILE A 116 -10.42 9.54 -12.46
CA ILE A 116 -10.03 8.95 -13.74
C ILE A 116 -8.58 8.43 -13.67
N MET A 117 -7.67 9.23 -13.11
CA MET A 117 -6.27 8.83 -12.90
C MET A 117 -6.18 7.58 -12.01
N ASN A 118 -6.90 7.52 -10.89
CA ASN A 118 -6.91 6.35 -10.02
C ASN A 118 -7.54 5.11 -10.71
N SER A 119 -8.54 5.32 -11.57
CA SER A 119 -9.17 4.24 -12.34
C SER A 119 -8.20 3.61 -13.32
N SER A 120 -7.34 4.42 -13.96
CA SER A 120 -6.27 3.92 -14.84
C SER A 120 -5.22 3.07 -14.11
N ALA A 121 -5.05 3.28 -12.79
CA ALA A 121 -4.11 2.53 -11.97
C ALA A 121 -4.65 1.17 -11.50
N LEU A 122 -5.92 0.86 -11.79
CA LEU A 122 -6.60 -0.40 -11.44
C LEU A 122 -6.54 -0.75 -9.94
N GLN A 123 -6.38 0.25 -9.07
CA GLN A 123 -6.34 0.07 -7.63
C GLN A 123 -7.68 0.47 -6.99
N VAL A 124 -8.38 -0.53 -6.46
CA VAL A 124 -9.64 -0.32 -5.73
C VAL A 124 -9.33 0.11 -4.30
N ILE A 125 -9.79 1.30 -3.94
CA ILE A 125 -9.85 1.75 -2.56
C ILE A 125 -11.16 1.21 -2.00
N LYS A 126 -11.10 0.28 -1.04
CA LYS A 126 -12.24 0.03 -0.17
C LYS A 126 -12.29 1.17 0.84
N GLN A 127 -13.26 2.05 0.68
CA GLN A 127 -13.65 3.01 1.73
C GLN A 127 -14.51 2.31 2.77
#